data_AF-A0A1I5IVE7-F1
#
_entry.id   AF-A0A1I5IVE7-F1
#
_cell.length_a   1.000
_cell.length_b   1.000
_cell.length_c   1.000
_cell.angle_alpha   90.00
_cell.angle_beta   90.00
_cell.angle_gamma   90.00
#
_symmetry.space_group_name_H-M   'P 1'
#
loop_
_entity.id
_entity.type
_entity.pdbx_description
1 polymer ?
#
loop_
_entity_poly.entity_id
_entity_poly.type
_entity_poly.pdbx_seq_one_letter_code
_entity_poly.pdbx_strand_id
1 'polypeptide(L)'
;MPAIFTKIRKEDSENTRQWDLLITRLLEGNVIPVIGPEFLVDDEKGSNPHQILIDDLAEAYEINSHPKSFSELLYDKDFDANDRKNIYAMLGDAFSQPLFQPSKLLKRLLGNKRFPFVITTSFSPIVEDAMKEIWGADCLRVMKFTNDPSHNDDISIRSDINKPTVYYMFGKVCHSEKKYVVTDYDMLSFCRSWLSSAERPQNLAAELQSKYLLFLGNSFSDWLSRFICFSLKGKIDNQPMGMVVDPIAEDSFLQFMKRIDAFTQRDAEEVVNKIESLIAEKEAEMQKTRFNMPQQGTDVFISYSRADAEITAKLYEAMSERGINVWYDRNSISMGGNFMNEIIAGIKSTKLFVPIMTHNIQEQHNEYHPYRTEWKTAIDLASGYGRTFIMPISEKDFDFYGSNIPDALKACNAYLYDTDNPDFEPFIDEIQKLLANI
;
A
#
# COMPACT_ATOMS: atom_id res chain seq x y z
N MET A 1 -30.91 24.26 22.03
CA MET A 1 -29.99 24.47 20.90
C MET A 1 -30.63 23.92 19.63
N PRO A 2 -30.53 24.58 18.47
CA PRO A 2 -31.25 24.16 17.27
C PRO A 2 -30.68 22.84 16.71
N ALA A 3 -31.56 21.91 16.33
CA ALA A 3 -31.20 20.58 15.80
C ALA A 3 -30.30 20.62 14.55
N ILE A 4 -30.28 21.74 13.83
CA ILE A 4 -29.46 21.99 12.64
C ILE A 4 -27.96 21.97 12.98
N PHE A 5 -27.54 22.61 14.08
CA PHE A 5 -26.12 22.63 14.48
C PHE A 5 -25.65 21.28 15.03
N THR A 6 -26.56 20.48 15.61
CA THR A 6 -26.26 19.12 16.06
C THR A 6 -26.09 18.16 14.88
N LYS A 7 -26.86 18.33 13.80
CA LYS A 7 -26.76 17.50 12.59
C LYS A 7 -25.46 17.79 11.82
N ILE A 8 -25.12 19.06 11.61
CA ILE A 8 -23.87 19.48 10.93
C ILE A 8 -22.64 18.98 11.70
N ARG A 9 -22.58 19.19 13.02
CA ARG A 9 -21.47 18.66 13.85
C ARG A 9 -21.35 17.14 13.84
N LYS A 10 -22.48 16.44 13.72
CA LYS A 10 -22.51 14.97 13.66
C LYS A 10 -22.04 14.47 12.29
N GLU A 11 -22.48 15.08 11.20
CA GLU A 11 -22.01 14.78 9.84
C GLU A 11 -20.52 15.09 9.67
N ASP A 12 -20.02 16.21 10.18
CA ASP A 12 -18.59 16.56 10.13
C ASP A 12 -17.71 15.58 10.92
N SER A 13 -18.19 15.14 12.10
CA SER A 13 -17.46 14.18 12.94
C SER A 13 -17.50 12.75 12.37
N GLU A 14 -18.61 12.34 11.75
CA GLU A 14 -18.74 11.04 11.08
C GLU A 14 -17.87 10.97 9.83
N ASN A 15 -17.84 12.04 9.03
CA ASN A 15 -16.97 12.18 7.87
C ASN A 15 -15.48 12.12 8.27
N THR A 16 -15.09 12.86 9.33
CA THR A 16 -13.72 12.81 9.87
C THR A 16 -13.30 11.39 10.27
N ARG A 17 -14.18 10.65 10.97
CA ARG A 17 -13.89 9.27 11.37
C ARG A 17 -13.73 8.32 10.19
N GLN A 18 -14.51 8.50 9.12
CA GLN A 18 -14.40 7.69 7.90
C GLN A 18 -13.08 7.96 7.16
N TRP A 19 -12.63 9.21 7.11
CA TRP A 19 -11.29 9.57 6.61
C TRP A 19 -10.17 8.96 7.44
N ASP A 20 -10.24 9.08 8.77
CA ASP A 20 -9.23 8.49 9.66
C ASP A 20 -9.15 6.96 9.49
N LEU A 21 -10.29 6.30 9.32
CA LEU A 21 -10.35 4.87 9.05
C LEU A 21 -9.69 4.51 7.72
N LEU A 22 -10.02 5.22 6.63
CA LEU A 22 -9.41 5.00 5.31
C LEU A 22 -7.89 5.09 5.40
N ILE A 23 -7.38 6.16 5.99
CA ILE A 23 -5.93 6.41 6.06
C ILE A 23 -5.23 5.39 6.96
N THR A 24 -5.85 5.00 8.07
CA THR A 24 -5.33 3.92 8.92
C THR A 24 -5.21 2.62 8.12
N ARG A 25 -6.27 2.21 7.43
CA ARG A 25 -6.26 0.99 6.60
C ARG A 25 -5.27 1.10 5.43
N LEU A 26 -5.09 2.29 4.87
CA LEU A 26 -4.15 2.54 3.79
C LEU A 26 -2.70 2.33 4.25
N LEU A 27 -2.34 2.89 5.40
CA LEU A 27 -1.01 2.74 5.99
C LEU A 27 -0.71 1.28 6.39
N GLU A 28 -1.74 0.51 6.76
CA GLU A 28 -1.64 -0.94 7.02
C GLU A 28 -1.54 -1.81 5.75
N GLY A 29 -1.64 -1.24 4.55
CA GLY A 29 -1.69 -2.02 3.30
C GLY A 29 -3.00 -2.81 3.13
N ASN A 30 -4.09 -2.33 3.73
CA ASN A 30 -5.40 -2.96 3.75
C ASN A 30 -6.41 -2.31 2.80
N VAL A 31 -5.96 -1.42 1.91
CA VAL A 31 -6.81 -0.78 0.89
C VAL A 31 -6.48 -1.32 -0.50
N ILE A 32 -7.50 -1.71 -1.28
CA ILE A 32 -7.37 -2.14 -2.67
C ILE A 32 -8.20 -1.20 -3.55
N PRO A 33 -7.58 -0.43 -4.47
CA PRO A 33 -8.31 0.38 -5.42
C PRO A 33 -8.93 -0.49 -6.51
N VAL A 34 -10.17 -0.16 -6.85
CA VAL A 34 -10.94 -0.71 -7.97
C VAL A 34 -11.16 0.44 -8.96
N ILE A 35 -10.33 0.49 -9.99
CA ILE A 35 -10.23 1.63 -10.91
C ILE A 35 -11.01 1.33 -12.19
N GLY A 36 -12.02 2.15 -12.45
CA GLY A 36 -12.86 2.09 -13.64
C GLY A 36 -12.50 3.10 -14.71
N PRO A 37 -13.18 3.02 -15.87
CA PRO A 37 -12.80 3.73 -17.07
C PRO A 37 -12.90 5.26 -16.96
N GLU A 38 -13.80 5.81 -16.14
CA GLU A 38 -14.02 7.27 -16.02
C GLU A 38 -12.85 8.03 -15.38
N PHE A 39 -11.80 7.32 -14.94
CA PHE A 39 -10.65 7.87 -14.21
C PHE A 39 -9.32 7.73 -14.98
N LEU A 40 -9.34 7.16 -16.18
CA LEU A 40 -8.13 6.62 -16.80
C LEU A 40 -7.33 7.61 -17.65
N VAL A 41 -7.97 8.55 -18.34
CA VAL A 41 -7.29 9.45 -19.30
C VAL A 41 -7.67 10.91 -19.08
N ASP A 42 -6.80 11.81 -19.54
CA ASP A 42 -7.06 13.25 -19.62
C ASP A 42 -7.15 13.65 -21.11
N ASP A 43 -8.19 13.18 -21.81
CA ASP A 43 -8.40 13.47 -23.23
C ASP A 43 -9.41 14.62 -23.43
N GLU A 44 -9.30 15.35 -24.55
CA GLU A 44 -10.23 16.42 -24.90
C GLU A 44 -11.67 15.90 -25.10
N LYS A 45 -11.82 14.63 -25.53
CA LYS A 45 -13.11 13.96 -25.69
C LYS A 45 -13.69 13.42 -24.38
N GLY A 46 -12.92 13.42 -23.29
CA GLY A 46 -13.37 13.00 -21.96
C GLY A 46 -12.36 12.12 -21.22
N SER A 47 -12.74 11.63 -20.04
CA SER A 47 -11.86 10.81 -19.20
C SER A 47 -12.03 9.30 -19.38
N ASN A 48 -13.05 8.87 -20.13
CA ASN A 48 -13.38 7.47 -20.36
C ASN A 48 -12.88 6.99 -21.75
N PRO A 49 -11.82 6.17 -21.81
CA PRO A 49 -11.26 5.69 -23.08
C PRO A 49 -12.21 4.77 -23.85
N HIS A 50 -13.14 4.09 -23.17
CA HIS A 50 -14.14 3.26 -23.85
C HIS A 50 -15.14 4.13 -24.60
N GLN A 51 -15.63 5.22 -23.98
CA GLN A 51 -16.56 6.14 -24.63
C GLN A 51 -15.90 6.85 -25.82
N ILE A 52 -14.62 7.24 -25.68
CA ILE A 52 -13.85 7.84 -26.79
C ILE A 52 -13.80 6.88 -27.99
N LEU A 53 -13.47 5.61 -27.77
CA LEU A 53 -13.46 4.59 -28.83
C LEU A 53 -14.85 4.36 -29.45
N ILE A 54 -15.90 4.40 -28.62
CA ILE A 54 -17.28 4.27 -29.09
C ILE A 54 -17.64 5.45 -30.00
N ASP A 55 -17.29 6.67 -29.60
CA ASP A 55 -17.57 7.90 -30.35
C ASP A 55 -16.77 7.92 -31.68
N ASP A 56 -15.50 7.52 -31.64
CA ASP A 56 -14.65 7.42 -32.84
C ASP A 56 -15.18 6.40 -33.85
N LEU A 57 -15.65 5.24 -33.37
CA LEU A 57 -16.31 4.26 -34.23
C LEU A 57 -17.67 4.77 -34.72
N ALA A 58 -18.48 5.40 -33.87
CA ALA A 58 -19.75 5.96 -34.31
C ALA A 58 -19.56 7.00 -35.43
N GLU A 59 -18.55 7.87 -35.31
CA GLU A 59 -18.18 8.84 -36.35
C GLU A 59 -17.73 8.15 -37.65
N ALA A 60 -16.86 7.13 -37.55
CA ALA A 60 -16.36 6.39 -38.71
C ALA A 60 -17.45 5.65 -39.51
N TYR A 61 -18.54 5.23 -38.85
CA TYR A 61 -19.69 4.58 -39.47
C TYR A 61 -20.88 5.55 -39.70
N GLU A 62 -20.69 6.85 -39.49
CA GLU A 62 -21.73 7.88 -39.64
C GLU A 62 -22.99 7.63 -38.78
N ILE A 63 -22.82 7.02 -37.61
CA ILE A 63 -23.89 6.67 -36.67
C ILE A 63 -24.31 7.90 -35.86
N ASN A 64 -25.60 8.25 -35.93
CA ASN A 64 -26.16 9.44 -35.29
C ASN A 64 -26.94 9.15 -33.99
N SER A 65 -26.97 7.90 -33.53
CA SER A 65 -27.69 7.48 -32.32
C SER A 65 -26.96 7.84 -31.01
N HIS A 66 -25.70 8.30 -31.10
CA HIS A 66 -24.83 8.67 -29.97
C HIS A 66 -24.71 7.57 -28.89
N PRO A 67 -24.22 6.37 -29.27
CA PRO A 67 -24.17 5.22 -28.37
C PRO A 67 -23.34 5.48 -27.10
N LYS A 68 -23.84 5.00 -25.96
CA LYS A 68 -23.18 5.10 -24.63
C LYS A 68 -22.51 3.81 -24.18
N SER A 69 -22.61 2.77 -24.99
CA SER A 69 -21.95 1.49 -24.76
C SER A 69 -21.57 0.85 -26.08
N PHE A 70 -20.60 -0.06 -26.06
CA PHE A 70 -20.30 -0.89 -27.22
C PHE A 70 -21.51 -1.74 -27.63
N SER A 71 -22.37 -2.12 -26.68
CA SER A 71 -23.64 -2.80 -27.01
C SER A 71 -24.54 -1.90 -27.86
N GLU A 72 -24.77 -0.66 -27.46
CA GLU A 72 -25.57 0.26 -28.28
C GLU A 72 -24.96 0.48 -29.67
N LEU A 73 -23.64 0.65 -29.75
CA LEU A 73 -22.92 0.82 -31.01
C LEU A 73 -23.06 -0.41 -31.92
N LEU A 74 -22.77 -1.61 -31.41
CA LEU A 74 -22.70 -2.85 -32.19
C LEU A 74 -24.06 -3.35 -32.66
N TYR A 75 -25.14 -2.92 -31.99
CA TYR A 75 -26.51 -3.27 -32.37
C TYR A 75 -27.22 -2.12 -33.11
N ASP A 76 -26.53 -1.00 -33.38
CA ASP A 76 -27.03 0.01 -34.30
C ASP A 76 -27.21 -0.59 -35.71
N LYS A 77 -28.24 -0.12 -36.42
CA LYS A 77 -28.58 -0.59 -37.76
C LYS A 77 -27.53 -0.21 -38.80
N ASP A 78 -26.79 0.86 -38.56
CA ASP A 78 -25.83 1.43 -39.51
C ASP A 78 -24.40 0.89 -39.26
N PHE A 79 -24.19 0.11 -38.19
CA PHE A 79 -22.92 -0.56 -37.90
C PHE A 79 -22.75 -1.85 -38.75
N ASP A 80 -21.59 -2.03 -39.38
CA ASP A 80 -21.37 -3.18 -40.28
C ASP A 80 -21.41 -4.54 -39.55
N ALA A 81 -22.14 -5.49 -40.14
CA ALA A 81 -22.38 -6.79 -39.52
C ALA A 81 -21.14 -7.71 -39.49
N ASN A 82 -20.18 -7.54 -40.39
CA ASN A 82 -18.91 -8.27 -40.36
C ASN A 82 -17.96 -7.66 -39.35
N ASP A 83 -17.83 -6.34 -39.32
CA ASP A 83 -16.99 -5.64 -38.34
C ASP A 83 -17.50 -5.85 -36.92
N ARG A 84 -18.82 -5.96 -36.74
CA ARG A 84 -19.43 -6.38 -35.47
C ARG A 84 -18.90 -7.74 -34.98
N LYS A 85 -18.67 -8.71 -35.87
CA LYS A 85 -18.12 -10.04 -35.49
C LYS A 85 -16.64 -9.95 -35.13
N ASN A 86 -15.96 -8.94 -35.66
CA ASN A 86 -14.52 -8.70 -35.54
C ASN A 86 -14.16 -7.63 -34.49
N ILE A 87 -15.14 -7.03 -33.80
CA ILE A 87 -14.91 -5.93 -32.84
C ILE A 87 -13.81 -6.25 -31.82
N TYR A 88 -13.72 -7.50 -31.34
CA TYR A 88 -12.67 -7.90 -30.40
C TYR A 88 -11.27 -7.84 -31.05
N ALA A 89 -11.13 -8.34 -32.28
CA ALA A 89 -9.87 -8.26 -33.00
C ALA A 89 -9.50 -6.80 -33.31
N MET A 90 -10.49 -5.98 -33.72
CA MET A 90 -10.30 -4.55 -33.99
C MET A 90 -9.82 -3.79 -32.75
N LEU A 91 -10.44 -4.02 -31.59
CA LEU A 91 -10.00 -3.44 -30.32
C LEU A 91 -8.62 -3.98 -29.92
N GLY A 92 -8.35 -5.26 -30.13
CA GLY A 92 -7.03 -5.86 -29.92
C GLY A 92 -5.94 -5.20 -30.77
N ASP A 93 -6.24 -4.89 -32.02
CA ASP A 93 -5.35 -4.20 -32.94
C ASP A 93 -5.16 -2.73 -32.55
N ALA A 94 -6.22 -2.04 -32.13
CA ALA A 94 -6.15 -0.66 -31.66
C ALA A 94 -5.22 -0.50 -30.45
N PHE A 95 -5.19 -1.50 -29.55
CA PHE A 95 -4.30 -1.53 -28.39
C PHE A 95 -2.97 -2.27 -28.62
N SER A 96 -2.64 -2.64 -29.86
CA SER A 96 -1.33 -3.22 -30.20
C SER A 96 -0.19 -2.21 -30.00
N GLN A 97 -0.51 -0.92 -29.99
CA GLN A 97 0.37 0.18 -29.63
C GLN A 97 -0.30 1.04 -28.54
N PRO A 98 0.47 1.80 -27.74
CA PRO A 98 -0.09 2.71 -26.75
C PRO A 98 -0.99 3.77 -27.41
N LEU A 99 -2.30 3.65 -27.21
CA LEU A 99 -3.29 4.57 -27.77
C LEU A 99 -3.57 5.76 -26.84
N PHE A 100 -3.59 5.52 -25.54
CA PHE A 100 -3.89 6.51 -24.52
C PHE A 100 -2.75 6.60 -23.49
N GLN A 101 -2.65 7.75 -22.85
CA GLN A 101 -1.74 7.97 -21.72
C GLN A 101 -2.52 7.99 -20.40
N PRO A 102 -1.96 7.44 -19.31
CA PRO A 102 -2.64 7.49 -18.02
C PRO A 102 -2.83 8.93 -17.52
N SER A 103 -4.00 9.23 -16.97
CA SER A 103 -4.35 10.54 -16.43
C SER A 103 -3.38 10.98 -15.32
N LYS A 104 -3.23 12.29 -15.14
CA LYS A 104 -2.43 12.86 -14.05
C LYS A 104 -2.94 12.40 -12.69
N LEU A 105 -4.27 12.34 -12.54
CA LEU A 105 -4.90 11.94 -11.28
C LEU A 105 -4.64 10.47 -10.95
N LEU A 106 -4.67 9.58 -11.95
CA LEU A 106 -4.30 8.17 -11.78
C LEU A 106 -2.83 8.01 -11.37
N LYS A 107 -1.92 8.73 -12.04
CA LYS A 107 -0.49 8.70 -11.70
C LYS A 107 -0.22 9.21 -10.29
N ARG A 108 -0.91 10.28 -9.85
CA ARG A 108 -0.81 10.81 -8.48
C ARG A 108 -1.30 9.81 -7.43
N LEU A 109 -2.49 9.25 -7.63
CA LEU A 109 -3.07 8.25 -6.72
C LEU A 109 -2.13 7.05 -6.52
N LEU A 110 -1.60 6.49 -7.61
CA LEU A 110 -0.76 5.30 -7.55
C LEU A 110 0.69 5.63 -7.16
N GLY A 111 1.14 6.86 -7.39
CA GLY A 111 2.52 7.31 -7.19
C GLY A 111 3.00 7.28 -5.74
N ASN A 112 2.09 7.28 -4.76
CA ASN A 112 2.43 7.11 -3.34
C ASN A 112 2.90 5.68 -2.97
N LYS A 113 2.83 4.72 -3.90
CA LYS A 113 3.25 3.31 -3.72
C LYS A 113 2.58 2.60 -2.53
N ARG A 114 1.42 3.08 -2.07
CA ARG A 114 0.60 2.45 -1.01
C ARG A 114 -0.40 1.43 -1.56
N PHE A 115 -0.51 1.32 -2.89
CA PHE A 115 -1.42 0.40 -3.59
C PHE A 115 -0.62 -0.62 -4.42
N PRO A 116 -0.02 -1.65 -3.80
CA PRO A 116 0.69 -2.68 -4.55
C PRO A 116 -0.25 -3.51 -5.43
N PHE A 117 -1.50 -3.74 -5.01
CA PHE A 117 -2.46 -4.52 -5.79
C PHE A 117 -3.64 -3.66 -6.22
N VAL A 118 -3.82 -3.51 -7.53
CA VAL A 118 -4.86 -2.68 -8.14
C VAL A 118 -5.79 -3.56 -8.96
N ILE A 119 -7.10 -3.44 -8.76
CA ILE A 119 -8.10 -4.06 -9.63
C ILE A 119 -8.54 -3.03 -10.66
N THR A 120 -8.59 -3.40 -11.93
CA THR A 120 -9.23 -2.58 -12.97
C THR A 120 -10.45 -3.26 -13.55
N THR A 121 -11.48 -2.45 -13.83
CA THR A 121 -12.71 -2.87 -14.51
C THR A 121 -12.73 -2.47 -15.99
N SER A 122 -11.66 -1.84 -16.48
CA SER A 122 -11.44 -1.59 -17.91
C SER A 122 -10.61 -2.72 -18.53
N PHE A 123 -10.88 -3.04 -19.80
CA PHE A 123 -10.04 -3.97 -20.55
C PHE A 123 -8.73 -3.34 -21.04
N SER A 124 -8.62 -2.00 -20.99
CA SER A 124 -7.50 -1.24 -21.56
C SER A 124 -6.20 -1.38 -20.74
N PRO A 125 -5.03 -1.24 -21.36
CA PRO A 125 -3.73 -1.35 -20.68
C PRO A 125 -3.38 -0.14 -19.80
N ILE A 126 -4.22 0.88 -19.67
CA ILE A 126 -3.84 2.18 -19.11
C ILE A 126 -3.43 2.12 -17.62
N VAL A 127 -4.17 1.36 -16.79
CA VAL A 127 -3.79 1.13 -15.38
C VAL A 127 -2.50 0.33 -15.28
N GLU A 128 -2.33 -0.66 -16.18
CA GLU A 128 -1.10 -1.45 -16.27
C GLU A 128 0.09 -0.56 -16.63
N ASP A 129 -0.05 0.33 -17.60
CA ASP A 129 1.00 1.25 -18.02
C ASP A 129 1.37 2.23 -16.91
N ALA A 130 0.39 2.80 -16.19
CA ALA A 130 0.64 3.62 -15.00
C ALA A 130 1.42 2.83 -13.92
N MET A 131 1.02 1.59 -13.66
CA MET A 131 1.70 0.74 -12.68
C MET A 131 3.12 0.36 -13.11
N LYS A 132 3.37 0.12 -14.41
CA LYS A 132 4.72 -0.12 -14.95
C LYS A 132 5.62 1.09 -14.79
N GLU A 133 5.10 2.29 -15.03
CA GLU A 133 5.85 3.54 -14.82
C GLU A 133 6.26 3.72 -13.35
N ILE A 134 5.40 3.36 -12.40
CA ILE A 134 5.60 3.60 -10.96
C ILE A 134 6.47 2.52 -10.29
N TRP A 135 6.23 1.25 -10.63
CA TRP A 135 6.86 0.09 -9.98
C TRP A 135 7.99 -0.54 -10.80
N GLY A 136 8.08 -0.22 -12.09
CA GLY A 136 8.98 -0.87 -13.04
C GLY A 136 8.32 -2.07 -13.73
N ALA A 137 8.55 -2.20 -15.05
CA ALA A 137 7.91 -3.22 -15.87
C ALA A 137 8.25 -4.66 -15.43
N ASP A 138 9.49 -4.91 -15.01
CA ASP A 138 9.95 -6.24 -14.56
C ASP A 138 9.39 -6.64 -13.19
N CYS A 139 8.92 -5.66 -12.41
CA CYS A 139 8.37 -5.87 -11.07
C CYS A 139 6.86 -6.09 -11.07
N LEU A 140 6.15 -5.66 -12.13
CA LEU A 140 4.69 -5.69 -12.18
C LEU A 140 4.17 -7.05 -12.63
N ARG A 141 3.32 -7.65 -11.79
CA ARG A 141 2.49 -8.80 -12.18
C ARG A 141 1.23 -8.33 -12.90
N VAL A 142 0.92 -8.96 -14.01
CA VAL A 142 -0.36 -8.77 -14.71
C VAL A 142 -1.17 -10.04 -14.54
N MET A 143 -2.34 -9.91 -13.94
CA MET A 143 -3.28 -11.01 -13.71
C MET A 143 -4.63 -10.67 -14.33
N LYS A 144 -5.37 -11.68 -14.79
CA LYS A 144 -6.67 -11.48 -15.44
C LYS A 144 -7.68 -12.56 -15.08
N PHE A 145 -8.93 -12.13 -14.95
CA PHE A 145 -10.08 -13.01 -15.02
C PHE A 145 -10.55 -13.10 -16.47
N THR A 146 -10.68 -14.31 -17.00
CA THR A 146 -10.98 -14.55 -18.42
C THR A 146 -12.31 -15.27 -18.64
N ASN A 147 -13.10 -15.43 -17.59
CA ASN A 147 -14.39 -16.16 -17.62
C ASN A 147 -14.22 -17.62 -18.07
N ASP A 148 -13.03 -18.19 -17.85
CA ASP A 148 -12.66 -19.58 -18.10
C ASP A 148 -11.85 -20.09 -16.90
N PRO A 149 -12.39 -21.01 -16.09
CA PRO A 149 -11.72 -21.47 -14.85
C PRO A 149 -10.32 -22.01 -15.07
N SER A 150 -10.02 -22.55 -16.26
CA SER A 150 -8.70 -23.09 -16.59
C SER A 150 -7.64 -22.03 -16.93
N HIS A 151 -8.08 -20.80 -17.20
CA HIS A 151 -7.24 -19.66 -17.60
C HIS A 151 -7.42 -18.44 -16.70
N ASN A 152 -8.15 -18.56 -15.58
CA ASN A 152 -8.30 -17.50 -14.59
C ASN A 152 -7.06 -17.45 -13.69
N ASP A 153 -6.45 -16.28 -13.59
CA ASP A 153 -5.36 -16.06 -12.65
C ASP A 153 -5.92 -15.93 -11.21
N ASP A 154 -5.22 -16.51 -10.24
CA ASP A 154 -5.53 -16.37 -8.81
C ASP A 154 -4.24 -16.15 -8.01
N ILE A 155 -4.38 -15.56 -6.82
CA ILE A 155 -3.26 -15.45 -5.88
C ILE A 155 -3.00 -16.81 -5.27
N SER A 156 -1.73 -17.12 -5.00
CA SER A 156 -1.36 -18.42 -4.40
C SER A 156 -1.43 -18.34 -2.87
N ILE A 157 -1.00 -17.21 -2.30
CA ILE A 157 -1.00 -16.96 -0.86
C ILE A 157 -1.49 -15.53 -0.57
N ARG A 158 -2.00 -15.29 0.64
CA ARG A 158 -2.55 -13.96 1.03
C ARG A 158 -1.54 -12.82 0.87
N SER A 159 -0.26 -13.05 1.16
CA SER A 159 0.79 -12.04 1.03
C SER A 159 1.11 -11.66 -0.43
N ASP A 160 0.60 -12.39 -1.43
CA ASP A 160 0.74 -11.99 -2.83
C ASP A 160 0.05 -10.66 -3.12
N ILE A 161 -0.94 -10.26 -2.31
CA ILE A 161 -1.61 -8.95 -2.41
C ILE A 161 -0.66 -7.77 -2.13
N ASN A 162 0.52 -8.03 -1.56
CA ASN A 162 1.52 -7.00 -1.28
C ASN A 162 2.54 -6.84 -2.41
N LYS A 163 2.44 -7.65 -3.48
CA LYS A 163 3.31 -7.56 -4.66
C LYS A 163 2.68 -6.62 -5.69
N PRO A 164 3.47 -5.75 -6.36
CA PRO A 164 2.98 -4.92 -7.47
C PRO A 164 2.21 -5.76 -8.49
N THR A 165 0.89 -5.56 -8.58
CA THR A 165 -0.02 -6.36 -9.40
C THR A 165 -1.15 -5.50 -9.93
N VAL A 166 -1.45 -5.63 -11.21
CA VAL A 166 -2.71 -5.18 -11.82
C VAL A 166 -3.57 -6.41 -12.12
N TYR A 167 -4.82 -6.39 -11.65
CA TYR A 167 -5.78 -7.47 -11.85
C TYR A 167 -6.95 -7.01 -12.72
N TYR A 168 -7.07 -7.58 -13.91
CA TYR A 168 -8.15 -7.31 -14.86
C TYR A 168 -9.40 -8.11 -14.51
N MET A 169 -10.36 -7.49 -13.80
CA MET A 169 -11.58 -8.16 -13.34
C MET A 169 -12.49 -8.58 -14.50
N PHE A 170 -12.50 -7.81 -15.58
CA PHE A 170 -13.34 -8.03 -16.75
C PHE A 170 -12.53 -8.39 -18.01
N GLY A 171 -11.39 -9.03 -17.80
CA GLY A 171 -10.47 -9.45 -18.84
C GLY A 171 -9.61 -8.31 -19.38
N LYS A 172 -8.50 -8.69 -20.01
CA LYS A 172 -7.55 -7.78 -20.64
C LYS A 172 -7.72 -7.85 -22.15
N VAL A 173 -7.72 -6.71 -22.82
CA VAL A 173 -7.80 -6.64 -24.29
C VAL A 173 -6.69 -7.48 -24.92
N CYS A 174 -7.06 -8.29 -25.90
CA CYS A 174 -6.16 -9.17 -26.62
C CYS A 174 -6.69 -9.46 -28.02
N HIS A 175 -5.83 -9.37 -29.03
CA HIS A 175 -6.20 -9.67 -30.42
C HIS A 175 -6.67 -11.12 -30.62
N SER A 176 -6.03 -12.07 -29.94
CA SER A 176 -6.20 -13.50 -30.23
C SER A 176 -7.37 -14.17 -29.50
N GLU A 177 -7.97 -13.52 -28.49
CA GLU A 177 -8.96 -14.17 -27.61
C GLU A 177 -10.15 -13.24 -27.26
N LYS A 178 -11.38 -13.75 -27.43
CA LYS A 178 -12.62 -13.09 -26.96
C LYS A 178 -12.84 -13.33 -25.46
N LYS A 179 -11.86 -12.95 -24.64
CA LYS A 179 -11.84 -13.23 -23.19
C LYS A 179 -11.80 -11.95 -22.34
N TYR A 180 -12.51 -10.92 -22.79
CA TYR A 180 -12.69 -9.66 -22.06
C TYR A 180 -14.05 -9.04 -22.41
N VAL A 181 -14.56 -8.18 -21.53
CA VAL A 181 -15.90 -7.63 -21.63
C VAL A 181 -15.94 -6.47 -22.62
N VAL A 182 -16.73 -6.63 -23.70
CA VAL A 182 -17.05 -5.54 -24.63
C VAL A 182 -18.54 -5.27 -24.62
N THR A 183 -19.37 -6.31 -24.61
CA THR A 183 -20.83 -6.23 -24.67
C THR A 183 -21.48 -6.48 -23.31
N ASP A 184 -22.75 -6.11 -23.19
CA ASP A 184 -23.57 -6.38 -22.00
C ASP A 184 -23.71 -7.89 -21.75
N TYR A 185 -23.73 -8.69 -22.83
CA TYR A 185 -23.75 -10.14 -22.74
C TYR A 185 -22.46 -10.66 -22.07
N ASP A 186 -21.30 -10.13 -22.45
CA ASP A 186 -20.04 -10.48 -21.81
C ASP A 186 -20.06 -10.09 -20.34
N MET A 187 -20.51 -8.87 -20.02
CA MET A 187 -20.61 -8.39 -18.64
C MET A 187 -21.47 -9.33 -17.79
N LEU A 188 -22.66 -9.70 -18.28
CA LEU A 188 -23.55 -10.64 -17.60
C LEU A 188 -22.89 -12.02 -17.41
N SER A 189 -22.18 -12.51 -18.43
CA SER A 189 -21.45 -13.78 -18.33
C SER A 189 -20.36 -13.71 -17.26
N PHE A 190 -19.54 -12.67 -17.27
CA PHE A 190 -18.45 -12.46 -16.30
C PHE A 190 -18.99 -12.34 -14.88
N CYS A 191 -20.06 -11.56 -14.66
CA CYS A 191 -20.71 -11.45 -13.36
C CYS A 191 -21.23 -12.80 -12.87
N ARG A 192 -21.88 -13.58 -13.75
CA ARG A 192 -22.38 -14.92 -13.41
C ARG A 192 -21.25 -15.83 -12.95
N SER A 193 -20.13 -15.84 -13.67
CA SER A 193 -18.97 -16.67 -13.35
C SER A 193 -18.26 -16.23 -12.07
N TRP A 194 -18.17 -14.93 -11.80
CA TRP A 194 -17.61 -14.43 -10.54
C TRP A 194 -18.46 -14.79 -9.31
N LEU A 195 -19.79 -14.85 -9.46
CA LEU A 195 -20.68 -15.31 -8.40
C LEU A 195 -20.61 -16.83 -8.17
N SER A 196 -20.13 -17.58 -9.15
CA SER A 196 -19.96 -19.04 -9.05
C SER A 196 -18.72 -19.37 -8.22
N SER A 197 -18.92 -20.08 -7.11
CA SER A 197 -17.82 -20.62 -6.30
C SER A 197 -16.97 -21.66 -7.03
N ALA A 198 -17.38 -22.15 -8.19
CA ALA A 198 -16.57 -23.07 -9.01
C ALA A 198 -15.66 -22.34 -10.01
N GLU A 199 -15.99 -21.09 -10.37
CA GLU A 199 -15.34 -20.40 -11.49
C GLU A 199 -14.53 -19.17 -11.08
N ARG A 200 -14.92 -18.50 -9.99
CA ARG A 200 -14.21 -17.33 -9.47
C ARG A 200 -12.82 -17.68 -8.90
N PRO A 201 -11.87 -16.74 -8.90
CA PRO A 201 -10.59 -16.89 -8.22
C PRO A 201 -10.83 -16.98 -6.70
N GLN A 202 -10.67 -18.17 -6.12
CA GLN A 202 -11.09 -18.44 -4.74
C GLN A 202 -10.24 -17.68 -3.73
N ASN A 203 -8.92 -17.66 -3.93
CA ASN A 203 -8.03 -17.07 -2.94
C ASN A 203 -8.14 -15.55 -2.97
N LEU A 204 -8.19 -14.95 -4.16
CA LEU A 204 -8.42 -13.52 -4.31
C LEU A 204 -9.79 -13.13 -3.75
N ALA A 205 -10.87 -13.83 -4.13
CA ALA A 205 -12.21 -13.53 -3.63
C ALA A 205 -12.34 -13.69 -2.11
N ALA A 206 -11.52 -14.54 -1.47
CA ALA A 206 -11.47 -14.66 -0.01
C ALA A 206 -10.71 -13.49 0.63
N GLU A 207 -9.57 -13.08 0.05
CA GLU A 207 -8.77 -11.97 0.57
C GLU A 207 -9.53 -10.63 0.50
N LEU A 208 -10.22 -10.38 -0.61
CA LEU A 208 -10.98 -9.14 -0.84
C LEU A 208 -12.08 -8.87 0.18
N GLN A 209 -12.65 -9.91 0.81
CA GLN A 209 -13.70 -9.74 1.82
C GLN A 209 -13.19 -8.89 3.00
N SER A 210 -11.94 -9.12 3.39
CA SER A 210 -11.31 -8.45 4.54
C SER A 210 -10.72 -7.06 4.24
N LYS A 211 -10.61 -6.70 2.96
CA LYS A 211 -9.91 -5.49 2.49
C LYS A 211 -10.86 -4.31 2.34
N TYR A 212 -10.37 -3.10 2.59
CA TYR A 212 -11.10 -1.88 2.32
C TYR A 212 -11.03 -1.57 0.83
N LEU A 213 -12.16 -1.48 0.13
CA LEU A 213 -12.16 -1.25 -1.32
C LEU A 213 -12.27 0.24 -1.65
N LEU A 214 -11.44 0.77 -2.56
CA LEU A 214 -11.52 2.16 -3.01
C LEU A 214 -11.97 2.20 -4.47
N PHE A 215 -13.27 2.41 -4.70
CA PHE A 215 -13.84 2.48 -6.04
C PHE A 215 -13.71 3.89 -6.61
N LEU A 216 -13.04 3.99 -7.77
CA LEU A 216 -12.81 5.25 -8.47
C LEU A 216 -13.16 5.09 -9.94
N GLY A 217 -13.98 5.99 -10.48
CA GLY A 217 -14.30 6.03 -11.92
C GLY A 217 -15.12 4.83 -12.44
N ASN A 218 -15.92 4.21 -11.59
CA ASN A 218 -16.83 3.14 -11.98
C ASN A 218 -18.26 3.69 -12.07
N SER A 219 -18.81 3.77 -13.29
CA SER A 219 -20.17 4.25 -13.54
C SER A 219 -21.07 3.13 -14.07
N PHE A 220 -21.25 2.09 -13.26
CA PHE A 220 -22.18 1.01 -13.58
C PHE A 220 -23.61 1.39 -13.21
N SER A 221 -24.59 0.75 -13.85
CA SER A 221 -25.98 0.82 -13.40
C SER A 221 -26.11 0.33 -11.96
N ASP A 222 -27.09 0.86 -11.21
CA ASP A 222 -27.28 0.57 -9.77
C ASP A 222 -27.23 -0.94 -9.46
N TRP A 223 -27.91 -1.77 -10.26
CA TRP A 223 -27.89 -3.22 -10.08
C TRP A 223 -26.53 -3.85 -10.33
N LEU A 224 -25.82 -3.43 -11.39
CA LEU A 224 -24.50 -3.99 -11.69
C LEU A 224 -23.48 -3.61 -10.61
N SER A 225 -23.52 -2.38 -10.10
CA SER A 225 -22.71 -1.97 -8.97
C SER A 225 -22.98 -2.84 -7.73
N ARG A 226 -24.25 -3.14 -7.43
CA ARG A 226 -24.61 -4.06 -6.33
C ARG A 226 -24.02 -5.46 -6.53
N PHE A 227 -24.11 -5.99 -7.75
CA PHE A 227 -23.54 -7.29 -8.08
C PHE A 227 -22.02 -7.31 -7.91
N ILE A 228 -21.31 -6.28 -8.36
CA ILE A 228 -19.85 -6.17 -8.24
C ILE A 228 -19.45 -6.05 -6.76
N CYS A 229 -20.12 -5.19 -6.00
CA CYS A 229 -19.85 -5.06 -4.57
C CYS A 229 -20.09 -6.38 -3.81
N PHE A 230 -21.20 -7.05 -4.09
CA PHE A 230 -21.50 -8.37 -3.50
C PHE A 230 -20.49 -9.44 -3.94
N SER A 231 -20.06 -9.39 -5.19
CA SER A 231 -19.07 -10.30 -5.79
C SER A 231 -17.70 -10.21 -5.12
N LEU A 232 -17.26 -9.00 -4.78
CA LEU A 232 -15.95 -8.75 -4.16
C LEU A 232 -15.97 -8.96 -2.64
N LYS A 233 -17.09 -8.67 -1.97
CA LYS A 233 -17.21 -8.79 -0.51
C LYS A 233 -17.82 -10.10 -0.03
N GLY A 234 -18.60 -10.78 -0.86
CA GLY A 234 -19.29 -12.03 -0.55
C GLY A 234 -20.45 -11.87 0.43
N LYS A 235 -20.17 -11.41 1.65
CA LYS A 235 -21.17 -11.05 2.66
C LYS A 235 -21.00 -9.57 3.01
N ILE A 236 -22.12 -8.87 3.07
CA ILE A 236 -22.18 -7.53 3.65
C ILE A 236 -22.31 -7.74 5.16
N ASP A 237 -21.18 -7.76 5.88
CA ASP A 237 -21.13 -7.87 7.34
C ASP A 237 -20.96 -6.49 7.99
N ASN A 238 -20.61 -6.44 9.27
CA ASN A 238 -20.38 -5.19 10.02
C ASN A 238 -19.04 -4.51 9.69
N GLN A 239 -18.26 -4.97 8.70
CA GLN A 239 -17.06 -4.27 8.26
C GLN A 239 -17.40 -3.25 7.17
N PRO A 240 -16.81 -2.06 7.21
CA PRO A 240 -17.02 -1.06 6.18
C PRO A 240 -16.57 -1.61 4.83
N MET A 241 -17.44 -1.50 3.83
CA MET A 241 -17.17 -1.98 2.48
C MET A 241 -15.93 -1.31 1.89
N GLY A 242 -15.83 0.00 2.08
CA GLY A 242 -14.87 0.79 1.34
C GLY A 242 -15.31 2.25 1.16
N MET A 243 -14.64 2.91 0.21
CA MET A 243 -15.03 4.22 -0.30
C MET A 243 -15.46 4.06 -1.76
N VAL A 244 -16.53 4.75 -2.14
CA VAL A 244 -16.99 4.88 -3.54
C VAL A 244 -16.96 6.34 -3.94
N VAL A 245 -16.24 6.64 -5.01
CA VAL A 245 -16.19 7.96 -5.62
C VAL A 245 -16.90 7.92 -6.96
N ASP A 246 -18.08 8.54 -7.00
CA ASP A 246 -18.93 8.55 -8.18
C ASP A 246 -19.66 9.91 -8.29
N PRO A 247 -19.34 10.73 -9.32
CA PRO A 247 -19.95 12.05 -9.50
C PRO A 247 -21.42 12.00 -9.92
N ILE A 248 -21.85 10.90 -10.53
CA ILE A 248 -23.17 10.75 -11.18
C ILE A 248 -24.03 9.66 -10.51
N ALA A 249 -23.62 9.16 -9.35
CA ALA A 249 -24.34 8.17 -8.57
C ALA A 249 -25.80 8.57 -8.30
N GLU A 250 -26.73 7.68 -8.68
CA GLU A 250 -28.15 7.82 -8.35
C GLU A 250 -28.40 7.77 -6.83
N ASP A 251 -29.44 8.46 -6.36
CA ASP A 251 -29.82 8.45 -4.95
C ASP A 251 -30.11 7.03 -4.42
N SER A 252 -30.68 6.16 -5.26
CA SER A 252 -30.97 4.75 -4.97
C SER A 252 -29.69 3.97 -4.64
N PHE A 253 -28.63 4.21 -5.42
CA PHE A 253 -27.32 3.61 -5.28
C PHE A 253 -26.58 4.15 -4.05
N LEU A 254 -26.58 5.48 -3.84
CA LEU A 254 -25.99 6.10 -2.65
C LEU A 254 -26.65 5.60 -1.36
N GLN A 255 -27.97 5.42 -1.35
CA GLN A 255 -28.68 4.81 -0.22
C GLN A 255 -28.29 3.36 0.02
N PHE A 256 -28.08 2.58 -1.04
CA PHE A 256 -27.55 1.22 -0.91
C PHE A 256 -26.13 1.23 -0.33
N MET A 257 -25.24 2.07 -0.85
CA MET A 257 -23.87 2.22 -0.36
C MET A 257 -23.83 2.58 1.12
N LYS A 258 -24.68 3.52 1.56
CA LYS A 258 -24.80 3.87 2.98
C LYS A 258 -25.27 2.70 3.86
N ARG A 259 -26.15 1.82 3.36
CA ARG A 259 -26.62 0.64 4.11
C ARG A 259 -25.52 -0.40 4.31
N ILE A 260 -24.52 -0.43 3.45
CA ILE A 260 -23.41 -1.38 3.51
C ILE A 260 -22.14 -0.73 4.12
N ASP A 261 -22.32 0.41 4.81
CA ASP A 261 -21.25 1.19 5.45
C ASP A 261 -20.13 1.59 4.48
N ALA A 262 -20.50 1.91 3.23
CA ALA A 262 -19.59 2.49 2.26
C ALA A 262 -19.53 4.02 2.42
N PHE A 263 -18.33 4.56 2.45
CA PHE A 263 -18.08 5.99 2.47
C PHE A 263 -18.20 6.55 1.05
N THR A 264 -19.10 7.51 0.82
CA THR A 264 -19.38 8.02 -0.54
C THR A 264 -18.82 9.41 -0.73
N GLN A 265 -18.20 9.64 -1.88
CA GLN A 265 -17.66 10.91 -2.33
C GLN A 265 -18.06 11.14 -3.80
N ARG A 266 -18.03 12.39 -4.25
CA ARG A 266 -18.42 12.74 -5.64
C ARG A 266 -17.25 13.21 -6.48
N ASP A 267 -16.25 13.82 -5.86
CA ASP A 267 -15.12 14.43 -6.55
C ASP A 267 -13.85 13.61 -6.32
N ALA A 268 -13.31 13.04 -7.40
CA ALA A 268 -12.10 12.23 -7.33
C ALA A 268 -10.85 13.07 -7.09
N GLU A 269 -10.79 14.30 -7.60
CA GLU A 269 -9.67 15.22 -7.40
C GLU A 269 -9.59 15.62 -5.92
N GLU A 270 -10.72 15.99 -5.31
CA GLU A 270 -10.78 16.28 -3.87
C GLU A 270 -10.36 15.07 -3.02
N VAL A 271 -10.79 13.86 -3.40
CA VAL A 271 -10.43 12.63 -2.69
C VAL A 271 -8.93 12.36 -2.77
N VAL A 272 -8.30 12.43 -3.94
CA VAL A 272 -6.86 12.21 -4.07
C VAL A 272 -6.07 13.28 -3.30
N ASN A 273 -6.46 14.56 -3.42
CA ASN A 273 -5.85 15.66 -2.65
C ASN A 273 -5.91 15.39 -1.14
N LYS A 274 -7.06 14.91 -0.65
CA LYS A 274 -7.24 14.63 0.78
C LYS A 274 -6.44 13.41 1.23
N ILE A 275 -6.35 12.35 0.42
CA ILE A 275 -5.51 11.19 0.70
C ILE A 275 -4.04 11.61 0.81
N GLU A 276 -3.53 12.36 -0.16
CA GLU A 276 -2.14 12.84 -0.16
C GLU A 276 -1.83 13.69 1.08
N SER A 277 -2.71 14.64 1.42
CA SER A 277 -2.55 15.49 2.63
C SER A 277 -2.50 14.66 3.91
N LEU A 278 -3.44 13.73 4.09
CA LEU A 278 -3.54 12.94 5.32
C LEU A 278 -2.41 11.92 5.46
N ILE A 279 -1.92 11.35 4.34
CA ILE A 279 -0.71 10.52 4.37
C ILE A 279 0.48 11.35 4.86
N ALA A 280 0.70 12.52 4.27
CA ALA A 280 1.83 13.38 4.64
C ALA A 280 1.75 13.82 6.12
N GLU A 281 0.55 14.18 6.60
CA GLU A 281 0.30 14.50 8.01
C GLU A 281 0.64 13.31 8.93
N LYS A 282 0.15 12.11 8.60
CA LYS A 282 0.40 10.90 9.40
C LYS A 282 1.86 10.48 9.37
N GLU A 283 2.54 10.58 8.24
CA GLU A 283 3.96 10.29 8.13
C GLU A 283 4.79 11.28 8.96
N ALA A 284 4.44 12.57 8.94
CA ALA A 284 5.08 13.57 9.80
C ALA A 284 4.83 13.31 11.30
N GLU A 285 3.62 12.89 11.69
CA GLU A 285 3.29 12.47 13.06
C GLU A 285 4.09 11.23 13.48
N MET A 286 4.17 10.20 12.62
CA MET A 286 4.96 8.99 12.85
C MET A 286 6.45 9.32 12.97
N GLN A 287 6.99 10.23 12.14
CA GLN A 287 8.38 10.66 12.26
C GLN A 287 8.67 11.38 13.58
N LYS A 288 7.74 12.20 14.07
CA LYS A 288 7.86 12.87 15.38
C LYS A 288 7.76 11.89 16.54
N THR A 289 6.98 10.82 16.39
CA THR A 289 6.73 9.84 17.45
C THR A 289 7.56 8.56 17.34
N ARG A 290 8.38 8.38 16.29
CA ARG A 290 9.19 7.17 16.03
C ARG A 290 10.11 6.77 17.19
N PHE A 291 10.50 7.74 18.02
CA PHE A 291 11.35 7.54 19.19
C PHE A 291 10.57 7.42 20.51
N ASN A 292 9.25 7.57 20.49
CA ASN A 292 8.41 7.49 21.69
C ASN A 292 7.99 6.05 22.03
N MET A 293 8.05 5.13 21.06
CA MET A 293 7.68 3.73 21.23
C MET A 293 8.71 2.82 20.55
N PRO A 294 9.11 1.70 21.19
CA PRO A 294 9.96 0.67 20.58
C PRO A 294 9.37 0.12 19.28
N GLN A 295 10.06 0.32 18.15
CA GLN A 295 9.68 -0.31 16.89
C GLN A 295 10.12 -1.77 16.88
N GLN A 296 9.24 -2.65 16.43
CA GLN A 296 9.59 -4.05 16.18
C GLN A 296 10.14 -4.25 14.77
N GLY A 297 11.06 -5.19 14.59
CA GLY A 297 11.60 -5.55 13.28
C GLY A 297 12.57 -4.52 12.69
N THR A 298 13.25 -3.75 13.53
CA THR A 298 14.29 -2.83 13.08
C THR A 298 15.54 -3.60 12.63
N ASP A 299 16.32 -3.00 11.73
CA ASP A 299 17.61 -3.58 11.36
C ASP A 299 18.62 -3.45 12.51
N VAL A 300 18.62 -2.29 13.17
CA VAL A 300 19.55 -1.99 14.29
C VAL A 300 18.78 -1.43 15.48
N PHE A 301 19.11 -1.90 16.68
CA PHE A 301 18.72 -1.32 17.96
C PHE A 301 19.96 -0.74 18.63
N ILE A 302 19.98 0.58 18.86
CA ILE A 302 21.09 1.24 19.55
C ILE A 302 20.77 1.37 21.04
N SER A 303 21.67 0.85 21.87
CA SER A 303 21.64 0.99 23.33
C SER A 303 22.75 1.94 23.77
N TYR A 304 22.43 2.98 24.53
CA TYR A 304 23.36 4.06 24.85
C TYR A 304 23.08 4.66 26.23
N SER A 305 24.08 5.32 26.83
CA SER A 305 23.81 6.18 27.99
C SER A 305 23.21 7.49 27.52
N ARG A 306 22.27 8.07 28.28
CA ARG A 306 21.68 9.38 27.93
C ARG A 306 22.71 10.50 27.85
N ALA A 307 23.82 10.36 28.56
CA ALA A 307 24.94 11.30 28.46
C ALA A 307 25.57 11.31 27.06
N ASP A 308 25.36 10.25 26.27
CA ASP A 308 25.88 10.06 24.91
C ASP A 308 24.83 10.39 23.83
N ALA A 309 23.79 11.17 24.15
CA ALA A 309 22.70 11.45 23.22
C ALA A 309 23.14 12.12 21.91
N GLU A 310 24.15 13.00 21.97
CA GLU A 310 24.65 13.70 20.78
C GLU A 310 25.34 12.74 19.80
N ILE A 311 26.25 11.90 20.30
CA ILE A 311 26.96 10.93 19.45
C ILE A 311 26.02 9.85 18.91
N THR A 312 25.03 9.45 19.72
CA THR A 312 23.96 8.53 19.32
C THR A 312 23.12 9.09 18.18
N ALA A 313 22.77 10.38 18.24
CA ALA A 313 22.03 11.05 17.18
C ALA A 313 22.84 11.11 15.87
N LYS A 314 24.15 11.41 15.94
CA LYS A 314 25.04 11.41 14.76
C LYS A 314 25.13 10.02 14.12
N LEU A 315 25.30 8.97 14.93
CA LEU A 315 25.34 7.58 14.43
C LEU A 315 24.00 7.16 13.81
N TYR A 316 22.90 7.52 14.46
CA TYR A 316 21.55 7.29 13.96
C TYR A 316 21.33 7.96 12.59
N GLU A 317 21.72 9.23 12.44
CA GLU A 317 21.60 9.98 11.19
C GLU A 317 22.42 9.31 10.08
N ALA A 318 23.70 9.01 10.33
CA ALA A 318 24.57 8.35 9.35
C ALA A 318 24.04 6.98 8.90
N MET A 319 23.53 6.15 9.83
CA MET A 319 22.91 4.87 9.48
C MET A 319 21.60 5.05 8.68
N SER A 320 20.77 6.03 9.07
CA SER A 320 19.48 6.28 8.43
C SER A 320 19.65 6.80 7.00
N GLU A 321 20.66 7.65 6.75
CA GLU A 321 21.01 8.11 5.40
C GLU A 321 21.44 6.97 4.47
N ARG A 322 22.01 5.91 5.04
CA ARG A 322 22.36 4.67 4.34
C ARG A 322 21.17 3.69 4.21
N GLY A 323 19.95 4.12 4.57
CA GLY A 323 18.72 3.35 4.43
C GLY A 323 18.52 2.25 5.47
N ILE A 324 19.29 2.24 6.56
CA ILE A 324 19.19 1.26 7.63
C ILE A 324 18.05 1.66 8.57
N ASN A 325 17.13 0.74 8.89
CA ASN A 325 16.07 1.00 9.85
C ASN A 325 16.59 0.91 11.29
N VAL A 326 16.91 2.06 11.90
CA VAL A 326 17.50 2.15 13.24
C VAL A 326 16.50 2.60 14.29
N TRP A 327 16.57 2.03 15.48
CA TRP A 327 15.81 2.49 16.64
C TRP A 327 16.69 2.75 17.87
N TYR A 328 16.37 3.80 18.64
CA TYR A 328 16.92 4.10 19.96
C TYR A 328 15.91 4.92 20.80
N ASP A 329 15.98 4.85 22.14
CA ASP A 329 15.10 5.62 23.02
C ASP A 329 15.60 7.07 23.17
N ARG A 330 14.95 8.02 22.49
CA ARG A 330 15.35 9.46 22.53
C ARG A 330 14.72 10.25 23.67
N ASN A 331 13.53 9.87 24.14
CA ASN A 331 12.63 10.79 24.84
C ASN A 331 12.26 10.41 26.27
N SER A 332 12.57 9.20 26.72
CA SER A 332 12.47 8.69 28.10
C SER A 332 11.88 9.62 29.20
N ILE A 333 10.61 9.99 29.08
CA ILE A 333 9.81 10.48 30.20
C ILE A 333 9.14 9.23 30.77
N SER A 334 9.33 9.02 32.07
CA SER A 334 8.80 7.93 32.86
C SER A 334 7.34 7.59 32.54
N MET A 335 7.11 6.65 31.62
CA MET A 335 5.80 6.09 31.30
C MET A 335 5.68 4.65 31.81
N GLY A 336 5.49 4.52 33.13
CA GLY A 336 4.97 3.30 33.77
C GLY A 336 5.74 1.98 33.56
N GLY A 337 5.20 0.89 34.10
CA GLY A 337 5.87 -0.42 34.09
C GLY A 337 5.83 -1.18 32.77
N ASN A 338 5.03 -0.75 31.78
CA ASN A 338 4.88 -1.48 30.51
C ASN A 338 5.96 -1.12 29.47
N PHE A 339 6.59 0.05 29.59
CA PHE A 339 7.57 0.55 28.62
C PHE A 339 8.82 -0.32 28.52
N MET A 340 9.34 -0.83 29.64
CA MET A 340 10.49 -1.76 29.63
C MET A 340 10.17 -3.06 28.89
N ASN A 341 8.92 -3.55 28.96
CA ASN A 341 8.53 -4.76 28.23
C ASN A 341 8.55 -4.52 26.72
N GLU A 342 8.17 -3.32 26.29
CA GLU A 342 8.21 -2.92 24.88
C GLU A 342 9.65 -2.76 24.39
N ILE A 343 10.55 -2.20 25.20
CA ILE A 343 11.99 -2.13 24.90
C ILE A 343 12.54 -3.54 24.70
N ILE A 344 12.24 -4.45 25.62
CA ILE A 344 12.63 -5.87 25.53
C ILE A 344 12.06 -6.50 24.25
N ALA A 345 10.81 -6.19 23.88
CA ALA A 345 10.21 -6.69 22.64
C ALA A 345 10.91 -6.13 21.39
N GLY A 346 11.29 -4.84 21.40
CA GLY A 346 12.10 -4.21 20.35
C GLY A 346 13.43 -4.95 20.16
N ILE A 347 14.19 -5.14 21.25
CA ILE A 347 15.47 -5.87 21.24
C ILE A 347 15.30 -7.30 20.70
N LYS A 348 14.23 -8.01 21.10
CA LYS A 348 13.96 -9.37 20.62
C LYS A 348 13.68 -9.45 19.13
N SER A 349 13.20 -8.37 18.53
CA SER A 349 12.78 -8.33 17.14
C SER A 349 13.81 -7.70 16.19
N THR A 350 14.86 -7.08 16.72
CA THR A 350 15.89 -6.42 15.90
C THR A 350 16.86 -7.41 15.28
N LYS A 351 17.51 -7.04 14.18
CA LYS A 351 18.54 -7.90 13.56
C LYS A 351 19.89 -7.75 14.24
N LEU A 352 20.29 -6.53 14.63
CA LEU A 352 21.56 -6.22 15.29
C LEU A 352 21.35 -5.31 16.50
N PHE A 353 22.04 -5.61 17.60
CA PHE A 353 22.08 -4.81 18.81
C PHE A 353 23.43 -4.10 18.90
N VAL A 354 23.42 -2.77 18.93
CA VAL A 354 24.62 -1.93 18.92
C VAL A 354 24.68 -1.14 20.23
N PRO A 355 25.45 -1.62 21.23
CA PRO A 355 25.72 -0.83 22.41
C PRO A 355 26.82 0.19 22.13
N ILE A 356 26.54 1.47 22.40
CA ILE A 356 27.54 2.56 22.37
C ILE A 356 28.29 2.57 23.69
N MET A 357 29.61 2.61 23.63
CA MET A 357 30.52 2.48 24.75
C MET A 357 31.38 3.73 24.90
N THR A 358 31.18 4.47 25.98
CA THR A 358 31.86 5.74 26.26
C THR A 358 32.40 5.78 27.68
N HIS A 359 33.26 6.74 27.98
CA HIS A 359 33.70 7.04 29.35
C HIS A 359 32.54 7.20 30.35
N ASN A 360 31.38 7.72 29.91
CA ASN A 360 30.19 7.89 30.77
C ASN A 360 29.74 6.56 31.40
N ILE A 361 29.91 5.42 30.71
CA ILE A 361 29.54 4.10 31.23
C ILE A 361 30.38 3.71 32.44
N GLN A 362 31.66 4.08 32.43
CA GLN A 362 32.57 3.81 33.53
C GLN A 362 32.24 4.70 34.73
N GLU A 363 31.93 5.98 34.49
CA GLU A 363 31.48 6.88 35.56
C GLU A 363 30.18 6.37 36.21
N GLN A 364 29.27 5.83 35.40
CA GLN A 364 27.96 5.30 35.79
C GLN A 364 27.99 3.82 36.23
N HIS A 365 29.16 3.27 36.60
CA HIS A 365 29.28 1.84 36.95
C HIS A 365 28.49 1.42 38.19
N ASN A 366 28.24 2.34 39.13
CA ASN A 366 27.48 2.09 40.37
C ASN A 366 26.02 2.58 40.31
N GLU A 367 25.55 3.00 39.13
CA GLU A 367 24.22 3.55 38.96
C GLU A 367 23.32 2.59 38.18
N TYR A 368 22.04 2.55 38.55
CA TYR A 368 21.03 1.85 37.76
C TYR A 368 20.70 2.68 36.53
N HIS A 369 20.94 2.09 35.36
CA HIS A 369 20.57 2.67 34.07
C HIS A 369 19.82 1.64 33.19
N PRO A 370 18.75 2.03 32.48
CA PRO A 370 17.95 1.12 31.66
C PRO A 370 18.77 0.32 30.63
N TYR A 371 19.78 0.96 30.02
CA TYR A 371 20.65 0.32 29.03
C TYR A 371 21.36 -0.94 29.57
N ARG A 372 21.59 -1.06 30.89
CA ARG A 372 22.18 -2.28 31.48
C ARG A 372 21.21 -3.47 31.44
N THR A 373 19.90 -3.21 31.56
CA THR A 373 18.85 -4.24 31.41
C THR A 373 18.70 -4.66 29.95
N GLU A 374 18.85 -3.71 29.03
CA GLU A 374 18.88 -3.96 27.59
C GLU A 374 20.06 -4.86 27.22
N TRP A 375 21.26 -4.55 27.73
CA TRP A 375 22.45 -5.40 27.52
C TRP A 375 22.24 -6.82 27.99
N LYS A 376 21.68 -7.00 29.19
CA LYS A 376 21.38 -8.35 29.69
C LYS A 376 20.44 -9.10 28.74
N THR A 377 19.38 -8.43 28.28
CA THR A 377 18.43 -9.01 27.32
C THR A 377 19.12 -9.40 26.01
N ALA A 378 19.98 -8.52 25.47
CA ALA A 378 20.71 -8.78 24.24
C ALA A 378 21.72 -9.92 24.37
N ILE A 379 22.45 -9.99 25.50
CA ILE A 379 23.40 -11.07 25.82
C ILE A 379 22.67 -12.42 25.91
N ASP A 380 21.53 -12.46 26.60
CA ASP A 380 20.72 -13.68 26.73
C ASP A 380 20.27 -14.17 25.34
N LEU A 381 19.83 -13.26 24.46
CA LEU A 381 19.46 -13.60 23.07
C LEU A 381 20.65 -14.06 22.23
N ALA A 382 21.78 -13.37 22.32
CA ALA A 382 22.99 -13.69 21.55
C ALA A 382 23.44 -15.13 21.79
N SER A 383 23.28 -15.65 23.02
CA SER A 383 23.66 -17.02 23.38
C SER A 383 22.89 -18.11 22.60
N GLY A 384 21.69 -17.79 22.11
CA GLY A 384 20.85 -18.69 21.32
C GLY A 384 21.03 -18.54 19.80
N TYR A 385 21.80 -17.55 19.34
CA TYR A 385 21.98 -17.27 17.92
C TYR A 385 23.29 -17.87 17.40
N GLY A 386 23.24 -18.48 16.22
CA GLY A 386 24.43 -18.94 15.48
C GLY A 386 25.07 -17.86 14.59
N ARG A 387 24.74 -16.58 14.82
CA ARG A 387 25.16 -15.42 14.01
C ARG A 387 25.56 -14.26 14.91
N THR A 388 26.29 -13.29 14.36
CA THR A 388 26.56 -12.02 15.04
C THR A 388 25.25 -11.29 15.32
N PHE A 389 25.04 -10.94 16.58
CA PHE A 389 23.87 -10.18 17.04
C PHE A 389 24.27 -8.91 17.77
N ILE A 390 25.35 -8.92 18.56
CA ILE A 390 25.85 -7.76 19.29
C ILE A 390 27.09 -7.24 18.59
N MET A 391 27.12 -5.94 18.31
CA MET A 391 28.27 -5.26 17.70
C MET A 391 28.54 -3.94 18.43
N PRO A 392 29.41 -3.94 19.46
CA PRO A 392 29.71 -2.73 20.22
C PRO A 392 30.44 -1.69 19.37
N ILE A 393 30.17 -0.42 19.64
CA ILE A 393 30.97 0.71 19.14
C ILE A 393 31.48 1.49 20.35
N SER A 394 32.75 1.84 20.37
CA SER A 394 33.44 2.39 21.53
C SER A 394 34.29 3.61 21.17
N GLU A 395 34.35 4.58 22.08
CA GLU A 395 35.37 5.63 22.02
C GLU A 395 36.75 4.98 22.02
N LYS A 396 37.65 5.48 21.18
CA LYS A 396 39.01 4.94 21.06
C LYS A 396 39.82 5.03 22.36
N ASP A 397 39.56 6.07 23.15
CA ASP A 397 40.26 6.31 24.43
C ASP A 397 39.58 5.63 25.62
N PHE A 398 38.45 4.96 25.40
CA PHE A 398 37.79 4.15 26.42
C PHE A 398 38.43 2.76 26.50
N ASP A 399 38.89 2.36 27.69
CA ASP A 399 39.39 1.00 27.93
C ASP A 399 38.24 -0.01 27.99
N PHE A 400 37.71 -0.36 26.81
CA PHE A 400 36.58 -1.27 26.67
C PHE A 400 36.79 -2.61 27.39
N TYR A 401 37.96 -3.22 27.23
CA TYR A 401 38.26 -4.55 27.77
C TYR A 401 38.56 -4.51 29.28
N GLY A 402 39.14 -3.42 29.80
CA GLY A 402 39.39 -3.21 31.23
C GLY A 402 38.21 -2.63 32.03
N SER A 403 37.20 -2.09 31.36
CA SER A 403 36.04 -1.42 32.00
C SER A 403 35.12 -2.37 32.78
N ASN A 404 34.24 -1.79 33.62
CA ASN A 404 33.24 -2.55 34.39
C ASN A 404 31.95 -2.84 33.60
N ILE A 405 32.10 -3.51 32.45
CA ILE A 405 31.00 -4.00 31.61
C ILE A 405 30.93 -5.53 31.62
N PRO A 406 29.78 -6.15 31.28
CA PRO A 406 29.65 -7.61 31.23
C PRO A 406 30.68 -8.29 30.32
N ASP A 407 31.27 -9.40 30.78
CA ASP A 407 32.30 -10.15 30.03
C ASP A 407 31.82 -10.63 28.65
N ALA A 408 30.52 -10.93 28.52
CA ALA A 408 29.94 -11.29 27.23
C ALA A 408 30.02 -10.16 26.19
N LEU A 409 29.92 -8.89 26.61
CA LEU A 409 30.14 -7.75 25.72
C LEU A 409 31.62 -7.57 25.41
N LYS A 410 32.50 -7.79 26.40
CA LYS A 410 33.96 -7.76 26.22
C LYS A 410 34.46 -8.83 25.24
N ALA A 411 33.75 -9.95 25.13
CA ALA A 411 34.06 -11.00 24.17
C ALA A 411 33.73 -10.60 22.71
N CYS A 412 32.97 -9.53 22.50
CA CYS A 412 32.66 -9.01 21.17
C CYS A 412 33.79 -8.10 20.66
N ASN A 413 33.94 -8.02 19.33
CA ASN A 413 34.82 -7.04 18.71
C ASN A 413 34.14 -5.68 18.70
N ALA A 414 34.73 -4.71 19.41
CA ALA A 414 34.24 -3.34 19.42
C ALA A 414 34.84 -2.55 18.24
N TYR A 415 34.00 -1.82 17.50
CA TYR A 415 34.48 -0.81 16.57
C TYR A 415 34.93 0.43 17.34
N LEU A 416 36.09 0.97 17.03
CA LEU A 416 36.63 2.14 17.71
C LEU A 416 36.44 3.40 16.87
N TYR A 417 35.86 4.46 17.45
CA TYR A 417 35.72 5.76 16.79
C TYR A 417 36.48 6.86 17.53
N ASP A 418 36.88 7.89 16.79
CA ASP A 418 37.54 9.09 17.31
C ASP A 418 36.47 10.08 17.81
N THR A 419 36.59 10.53 19.06
CA THR A 419 35.58 11.38 19.69
C THR A 419 35.58 12.80 19.11
N ASP A 420 36.75 13.31 18.68
CA ASP A 420 36.87 14.68 18.16
C ASP A 420 36.35 14.79 16.72
N ASN A 421 36.48 13.71 15.95
CA ASN A 421 35.97 13.62 14.58
C ASN A 421 35.45 12.21 14.27
N PRO A 422 34.21 11.88 14.69
CA PRO A 422 33.66 10.54 14.56
C PRO A 422 33.40 10.20 13.09
N ASP A 423 34.13 9.22 12.57
CA ASP A 423 33.86 8.58 11.28
C ASP A 423 33.20 7.21 11.49
N PHE A 424 31.91 7.15 11.18
CA PHE A 424 31.09 5.94 11.30
C PHE A 424 30.96 5.17 9.99
N GLU A 425 31.43 5.70 8.85
CA GLU A 425 31.21 5.07 7.54
C GLU A 425 31.75 3.63 7.49
N PRO A 426 32.96 3.32 7.98
CA PRO A 426 33.47 1.94 7.95
C PRO A 426 32.64 0.98 8.81
N PHE A 427 32.12 1.45 9.94
CA PHE A 427 31.24 0.67 10.81
C PHE A 427 29.89 0.39 10.14
N ILE A 428 29.31 1.40 9.49
CA ILE A 428 28.03 1.28 8.79
C ILE A 428 28.16 0.33 7.59
N ASP A 429 29.27 0.39 6.85
CA ASP A 429 29.56 -0.55 5.75
C ASP A 429 29.63 -2.01 6.23
N GLU A 430 30.18 -2.25 7.44
CA GLU A 430 30.22 -3.59 8.04
C GLU A 430 28.83 -4.07 8.46
N ILE A 431 28.03 -3.18 9.07
CA ILE A 431 26.63 -3.46 9.41
C ILE A 431 25.82 -3.81 8.16
N GLN A 432 25.94 -3.06 7.06
CA GLN A 432 25.22 -3.37 5.82
C GLN A 432 25.58 -4.76 5.27
N LYS A 433 26.86 -5.13 5.32
CA LYS A 433 27.30 -6.48 4.92
C LYS A 433 26.71 -7.56 5.81
N LEU A 434 26.62 -7.33 7.11
CA LEU A 434 26.00 -8.28 8.04
C LEU A 434 24.49 -8.41 7.78
N LEU A 435 23.79 -7.28 7.63
CA LEU A 435 22.36 -7.24 7.37
C LEU A 435 21.96 -7.92 6.05
N ALA A 436 22.82 -7.86 5.02
CA ALA A 436 22.57 -8.55 3.76
C ALA A 436 22.63 -10.09 3.85
N ASN A 437 23.23 -10.63 4.93
CA ASN A 437 23.43 -12.07 5.16
C ASN A 437 22.46 -12.67 6.21
N ILE A 438 21.53 -11.87 6.74
CA ILE A 438 20.54 -12.24 7.76
C ILE A 438 19.15 -12.15 7.15
#